data_AF-A0A537ZMQ3-F1
#
_entry.id   AF-A0A537ZMQ3-F1
#
_cell.length_a   1.000
_cell.length_b   1.000
_cell.length_c   1.000
_cell.angle_alpha   90.00
_cell.angle_beta   90.00
_cell.angle_gamma   90.00
#
_symmetry.space_group_name_H-M   'P 1'
#
loop_
_entity.id
_entity.type
_entity.pdbx_description
1 polymer ?
#
loop_
_entity_poly.entity_id
_entity_poly.type
_entity_poly.pdbx_seq_one_letter_code
_entity_poly.pdbx_strand_id
1 'polypeptide(L)'
;MPSLVARFGVLRLAIVGPALLAMSAGASAMLVTGGRTSRSARHVISLDRAPAQLAARGPAAKATLAGVGDTEASQAYVQTRAQVGNHPKARAPKTASGTTGVSPGAPSDAEVRRELKQLKQYQAGGGGLVAGALAKLGPGGLARAPSSAPAAVRRVIAGGNEIADFPYIWGGGHGSFVDSGYDCSGSVRYALAAAGLLKSPLTSGSFMSWGKPGPGRWITIYASNGHVYMYVAGLRFDTSGRSGPRGSRWQAGVRSNAGFVAVHPPGY
;
A
#
# COMPACT_ATOMS: atom_id res chain seq x y z
N MET A 1 33.44 -47.12 24.74
CA MET A 1 34.75 -47.67 25.11
C MET A 1 35.18 -48.61 23.98
N PRO A 2 36.34 -48.42 23.32
CA PRO A 2 37.24 -47.24 23.30
C PRO A 2 36.52 -45.96 22.78
N SER A 3 37.09 -44.77 22.51
CA SER A 3 38.29 -44.02 22.97
C SER A 3 39.74 -44.43 22.62
N LEU A 4 40.41 -43.70 21.70
CA LEU A 4 41.79 -43.17 21.82
C LEU A 4 41.98 -41.98 20.82
N VAL A 5 42.30 -40.75 21.30
CA VAL A 5 43.60 -40.03 21.18
C VAL A 5 43.99 -39.68 19.71
N ALA A 6 43.73 -38.46 19.19
CA ALA A 6 44.31 -37.13 19.48
C ALA A 6 45.68 -36.83 18.84
N ARG A 7 45.86 -35.65 18.23
CA ARG A 7 47.12 -34.88 18.23
C ARG A 7 46.96 -33.41 17.83
N PHE A 8 47.75 -32.56 18.49
CA PHE A 8 47.86 -31.11 18.28
C PHE A 8 48.78 -30.77 17.10
N GLY A 9 48.66 -29.57 16.54
CA GLY A 9 49.60 -29.01 15.56
C GLY A 9 49.43 -27.49 15.40
N VAL A 10 50.21 -26.71 16.16
CA VAL A 10 50.22 -25.24 16.09
C VAL A 10 51.35 -24.79 15.17
N LEU A 11 51.10 -23.85 14.26
CA LEU A 11 52.14 -22.86 13.93
C LEU A 11 51.57 -21.51 13.48
N ARG A 12 52.12 -20.45 14.05
CA ARG A 12 51.93 -19.05 13.63
C ARG A 12 53.03 -18.69 12.63
N LEU A 13 52.75 -17.83 11.67
CA LEU A 13 53.70 -16.76 11.36
C LEU A 13 52.97 -15.52 10.83
N ALA A 14 53.26 -14.37 11.43
CA ALA A 14 52.86 -13.07 10.92
C ALA A 14 54.08 -12.43 10.23
N ILE A 15 53.86 -11.63 9.19
CA ILE A 15 54.83 -10.63 8.74
C ILE A 15 54.11 -9.28 8.67
N VAL A 16 54.67 -8.32 9.40
CA VAL A 16 54.31 -6.90 9.46
C VAL A 16 55.23 -6.13 8.53
N GLY A 17 54.76 -5.06 7.90
CA GLY A 17 55.67 -4.10 7.24
C GLY A 17 55.00 -3.04 6.36
N PRO A 18 54.70 -1.85 6.91
CA PRO A 18 54.44 -0.65 6.11
C PRO A 18 55.76 0.09 5.82
N ALA A 19 55.89 0.72 4.65
CA ALA A 19 56.98 1.65 4.34
C ALA A 19 56.50 2.82 3.48
N LEU A 20 57.01 4.01 3.77
CA LEU A 20 56.63 5.29 3.17
C LEU A 20 57.54 5.70 2.00
N LEU A 21 57.04 6.72 1.29
CA LEU A 21 57.78 7.88 0.74
C LEU A 21 58.39 7.77 -0.66
N ALA A 22 58.06 8.78 -1.48
CA ALA A 22 59.00 9.73 -2.10
C ALA A 22 58.38 10.33 -3.38
N MET A 23 58.57 11.64 -3.56
CA MET A 23 58.02 12.41 -4.68
C MET A 23 58.96 12.33 -5.90
N SER A 24 58.41 12.52 -7.10
CA SER A 24 59.15 13.14 -8.19
C SER A 24 58.25 14.13 -8.94
N ALA A 25 58.80 15.29 -9.27
CA ALA A 25 58.12 16.34 -10.01
C ALA A 25 58.34 16.18 -11.52
N GLY A 26 57.33 16.51 -12.31
CA GLY A 26 57.41 16.51 -13.78
C GLY A 26 56.46 17.55 -14.36
N ALA A 27 56.94 18.78 -14.50
CA ALA A 27 56.18 19.86 -15.11
C ALA A 27 56.40 19.89 -16.63
N SER A 28 55.32 19.94 -17.40
CA SER A 28 55.29 20.46 -18.77
C SER A 28 53.94 21.11 -19.01
N ALA A 29 53.97 22.39 -19.39
CA ALA A 29 52.79 23.19 -19.63
C ALA A 29 52.49 23.34 -21.12
N MET A 30 51.21 23.37 -21.50
CA MET A 30 50.72 24.23 -22.58
C MET A 30 49.32 24.77 -22.24
N LEU A 31 49.06 26.01 -22.66
CA LEU A 31 47.91 26.83 -22.31
C LEU A 31 46.74 26.71 -23.33
N VAL A 32 45.64 27.45 -23.01
CA VAL A 32 44.60 28.04 -23.91
C VAL A 32 43.43 27.11 -24.29
N THR A 33 42.14 27.46 -24.06
CA THR A 33 41.49 28.52 -23.22
C THR A 33 40.01 28.18 -22.95
N GLY A 34 39.45 28.71 -21.84
CA GLY A 34 38.07 29.22 -21.82
C GLY A 34 37.02 28.43 -21.01
N GLY A 35 36.13 29.15 -20.32
CA GLY A 35 34.84 28.60 -19.85
C GLY A 35 34.61 28.46 -18.34
N ARG A 36 34.70 29.53 -17.55
CA ARG A 36 34.06 29.56 -16.22
C ARG A 36 32.53 29.53 -16.39
N THR A 37 31.83 28.60 -15.75
CA THR A 37 30.89 28.87 -14.62
C THR A 37 29.93 27.71 -14.38
N SER A 38 29.90 27.20 -13.14
CA SER A 38 28.92 26.22 -12.69
C SER A 38 27.51 26.80 -12.70
N ARG A 39 26.58 26.23 -13.48
CA ARG A 39 25.15 26.59 -13.40
C ARG A 39 24.37 25.60 -12.53
N SER A 40 24.32 25.89 -11.23
CA SER A 40 23.22 25.47 -10.38
C SER A 40 21.96 26.23 -10.79
N ALA A 41 21.19 25.68 -11.73
CA ALA A 41 19.99 26.30 -12.27
C ALA A 41 18.77 25.89 -11.43
N ARG A 42 18.27 26.84 -10.62
CA ARG A 42 16.98 26.72 -9.93
C ARG A 42 15.85 26.73 -10.95
N HIS A 43 15.00 25.70 -10.99
CA HIS A 43 13.76 25.74 -11.77
C HIS A 43 12.71 26.62 -11.06
N VAL A 44 12.78 27.93 -11.28
CA VAL A 44 11.65 28.84 -11.14
C VAL A 44 10.87 28.82 -12.45
N ILE A 45 9.63 28.32 -12.42
CA ILE A 45 8.74 28.35 -13.58
C ILE A 45 8.08 29.72 -13.63
N SER A 46 8.44 30.51 -14.64
CA SER A 46 7.75 31.77 -14.94
C SER A 46 6.38 31.45 -15.55
N LEU A 47 5.32 31.87 -14.87
CA LEU A 47 3.99 31.96 -15.47
C LEU A 47 3.96 33.20 -16.35
N ASP A 48 4.08 33.02 -17.67
CA ASP A 48 3.46 33.88 -18.69
C ASP A 48 3.79 33.42 -20.12
N ARG A 49 2.79 32.88 -20.83
CA ARG A 49 2.74 32.94 -22.31
C ARG A 49 1.30 32.81 -22.83
N ALA A 50 0.90 33.79 -23.64
CA ALA A 50 -0.43 33.91 -24.24
C ALA A 50 -0.72 32.86 -25.35
N PRO A 51 -2.00 32.62 -25.70
CA PRO A 51 -2.41 31.44 -26.47
C PRO A 51 -2.45 31.68 -28.00
N ALA A 52 -1.47 31.13 -28.74
CA ALA A 52 -1.48 31.21 -30.21
C ALA A 52 -0.93 29.95 -30.94
N GLN A 53 -0.74 28.82 -30.25
CA GLN A 53 -0.24 27.57 -30.85
C GLN A 53 -1.10 26.32 -30.54
N LEU A 54 -2.31 26.51 -30.00
CA LEU A 54 -3.25 25.42 -29.67
C LEU A 54 -4.22 25.08 -30.83
N ALA A 55 -3.73 25.08 -32.07
CA ALA A 55 -4.55 24.88 -33.27
C ALA A 55 -3.96 23.84 -34.25
N ALA A 56 -3.27 22.81 -33.74
CA ALA A 56 -2.77 21.69 -34.55
C ALA A 56 -2.45 20.42 -33.72
N ARG A 57 -3.45 19.79 -33.08
CA ARG A 57 -3.43 18.38 -32.64
C ARG A 57 -4.85 17.92 -32.25
N GLY A 58 -5.15 16.64 -32.51
CA GLY A 58 -6.49 16.03 -32.40
C GLY A 58 -7.01 15.84 -30.96
N PRO A 59 -8.12 15.08 -30.78
CA PRO A 59 -8.97 15.14 -29.59
C PRO A 59 -8.36 14.49 -28.34
N ALA A 60 -7.45 15.21 -27.68
CA ALA A 60 -6.87 14.86 -26.39
C ALA A 60 -6.94 16.07 -25.43
N ALA A 61 -8.15 16.56 -25.14
CA ALA A 61 -8.37 17.75 -24.32
C ALA A 61 -9.63 17.67 -23.43
N LYS A 62 -9.62 16.76 -22.44
CA LYS A 62 -10.46 16.85 -21.23
C LYS A 62 -9.66 16.44 -19.98
N ALA A 63 -8.66 17.26 -19.65
CA ALA A 63 -7.81 17.07 -18.48
C ALA A 63 -7.27 18.41 -17.94
N THR A 64 -8.16 19.26 -17.42
CA THR A 64 -7.80 20.53 -16.76
C THR A 64 -8.51 20.67 -15.42
N LEU A 65 -8.07 19.83 -14.47
CA LEU A 65 -8.14 19.99 -13.00
C LEU A 65 -7.50 18.79 -12.26
N ALA A 66 -7.22 17.69 -12.97
CA ALA A 66 -6.49 16.51 -12.47
C ALA A 66 -4.95 16.71 -12.48
N GLY A 67 -4.46 17.77 -11.83
CA GLY A 67 -3.10 18.32 -12.03
C GLY A 67 -1.96 17.76 -11.16
N VAL A 68 -2.26 16.93 -10.15
CA VAL A 68 -1.24 16.17 -9.40
C VAL A 68 -1.52 14.69 -9.63
N GLY A 69 -0.85 14.12 -10.63
CA GLY A 69 -1.00 12.70 -10.95
C GLY A 69 -0.49 11.83 -9.81
N ASP A 70 -1.14 10.68 -9.58
CA ASP A 70 -0.66 9.70 -8.61
C ASP A 70 0.69 9.12 -9.07
N THR A 71 1.77 9.50 -8.38
CA THR A 71 3.15 9.05 -8.64
C THR A 71 3.40 7.58 -8.29
N GLU A 72 2.53 6.94 -7.49
CA GLU A 72 2.63 5.56 -7.04
C GLU A 72 1.64 4.62 -7.77
N ALA A 73 0.63 5.13 -8.47
CA ALA A 73 -0.34 4.30 -9.21
C ALA A 73 0.34 3.42 -10.28
N SER A 74 1.42 3.90 -10.91
CA SER A 74 2.23 3.14 -11.87
C SER A 74 2.91 1.90 -11.26
N GLN A 75 3.08 1.86 -9.93
CA GLN A 75 3.71 0.74 -9.22
C GLN A 75 2.77 -0.45 -9.03
N ALA A 76 1.47 -0.31 -9.32
CA ALA A 76 0.48 -1.37 -9.11
C ALA A 76 0.61 -2.59 -10.05
N TYR A 77 1.49 -2.52 -11.05
CA TYR A 77 1.77 -3.56 -12.07
C TYR A 77 0.50 -4.21 -12.64
N VAL A 78 -0.09 -3.56 -13.65
CA VAL A 78 -1.33 -4.03 -14.28
C VAL A 78 -1.09 -5.33 -15.04
N GLN A 79 -1.88 -6.36 -14.72
CA GLN A 79 -1.89 -7.65 -15.39
C GLN A 79 -3.21 -7.85 -16.15
N THR A 80 -3.13 -8.46 -17.33
CA THR A 80 -4.31 -8.95 -18.05
C THR A 80 -4.82 -10.24 -17.41
N ARG A 81 -6.12 -10.54 -17.55
CA ARG A 81 -6.69 -11.81 -17.06
C ARG A 81 -6.03 -13.04 -17.71
N ALA A 82 -5.50 -12.91 -18.94
CA ALA A 82 -4.72 -13.96 -19.59
C ALA A 82 -3.35 -14.20 -18.91
N GLN A 83 -2.61 -13.14 -18.57
CA GLN A 83 -1.33 -13.24 -17.84
C GLN A 83 -1.49 -13.80 -16.42
N VAL A 84 -2.66 -13.62 -15.80
CA VAL A 84 -2.98 -14.13 -14.47
C VAL A 84 -3.29 -15.64 -14.48
N GLY A 85 -3.80 -16.16 -15.59
CA GLY A 85 -4.12 -17.59 -15.74
C GLY A 85 -5.05 -18.12 -14.64
N ASN A 86 -4.71 -19.29 -14.09
CA ASN A 86 -5.53 -20.02 -13.12
C ASN A 86 -5.35 -19.54 -11.66
N HIS A 87 -5.10 -18.25 -11.42
CA HIS A 87 -5.06 -17.72 -10.05
C HIS A 87 -6.39 -18.01 -9.33
N PRO A 88 -6.37 -18.53 -8.09
CA PRO A 88 -7.60 -18.84 -7.36
C PRO A 88 -8.46 -17.59 -7.21
N LYS A 89 -9.78 -17.77 -7.22
CA LYS A 89 -10.72 -16.68 -6.92
C LYS A 89 -10.77 -16.46 -5.41
N ALA A 90 -10.87 -15.20 -4.97
CA ALA A 90 -11.05 -14.92 -3.54
C ALA A 90 -12.38 -15.47 -3.04
N ARG A 91 -12.51 -15.69 -1.73
CA ARG A 91 -13.80 -16.06 -1.14
C ARG A 91 -14.82 -14.94 -1.32
N ALA A 92 -16.11 -15.26 -1.21
CA ALA A 92 -17.10 -14.20 -1.09
C ALA A 92 -16.86 -13.45 0.24
N PRO A 93 -16.80 -12.10 0.25
CA PRO A 93 -16.68 -11.35 1.48
C PRO A 93 -17.91 -11.62 2.33
N LYS A 94 -17.71 -12.06 3.57
CA LYS A 94 -18.80 -12.35 4.51
C LYS A 94 -19.48 -11.03 4.86
N THR A 95 -20.57 -10.70 4.15
CA THR A 95 -21.40 -9.56 4.47
C THR A 95 -21.88 -9.69 5.91
N ALA A 96 -21.52 -8.72 6.75
CA ALA A 96 -22.08 -8.65 8.09
C ALA A 96 -23.57 -8.33 7.97
N SER A 97 -24.44 -9.27 8.37
CA SER A 97 -25.83 -8.94 8.66
C SER A 97 -25.82 -7.84 9.72
N GLY A 98 -26.28 -6.65 9.35
CA GLY A 98 -26.25 -5.49 10.23
C GLY A 98 -27.19 -5.69 11.40
N THR A 99 -26.67 -5.53 12.62
CA THR A 99 -27.48 -5.39 13.83
C THR A 99 -27.59 -3.91 14.17
N THR A 100 -28.80 -3.37 14.05
CA THR A 100 -29.19 -2.02 14.49
C THR A 100 -29.54 -2.05 15.98
N GLY A 101 -28.97 -1.15 16.79
CA GLY A 101 -29.09 -1.16 18.26
C GLY A 101 -28.21 -2.25 18.89
N VAL A 102 -27.70 -2.13 20.12
CA VAL A 102 -28.13 -1.32 21.28
C VAL A 102 -26.89 -0.84 22.09
N SER A 103 -27.07 0.13 22.97
CA SER A 103 -26.21 0.39 24.15
C SER A 103 -27.07 0.94 25.29
N PRO A 104 -26.65 0.84 26.58
CA PRO A 104 -25.29 0.52 27.06
C PRO A 104 -25.19 -0.73 27.95
N GLY A 105 -23.99 -1.32 28.07
CA GLY A 105 -23.70 -2.34 29.09
C GLY A 105 -22.73 -3.42 28.60
N ALA A 106 -23.27 -4.57 28.20
CA ALA A 106 -22.52 -5.74 27.76
C ALA A 106 -23.07 -6.29 26.43
N PRO A 107 -22.22 -6.85 25.54
CA PRO A 107 -22.71 -7.55 24.34
C PRO A 107 -23.54 -8.77 24.76
N SER A 108 -24.59 -9.10 24.00
CA SER A 108 -25.36 -10.31 24.23
C SER A 108 -24.50 -11.57 24.01
N ASP A 109 -24.82 -12.67 24.67
CA ASP A 109 -24.19 -13.99 24.46
C ASP A 109 -24.06 -14.40 22.99
N ALA A 110 -25.07 -14.05 22.18
CA ALA A 110 -25.07 -14.31 20.74
C ALA A 110 -24.02 -13.45 20.01
N GLU A 111 -23.80 -12.21 20.44
CA GLU A 111 -22.75 -11.33 19.94
C GLU A 111 -21.37 -11.80 20.41
N VAL A 112 -21.19 -12.12 21.69
CA VAL A 112 -19.92 -12.67 22.23
C VAL A 112 -19.52 -13.95 21.48
N ARG A 113 -20.45 -14.87 21.22
CA ARG A 113 -20.19 -16.08 20.42
C ARG A 113 -19.83 -15.76 18.96
N ARG A 114 -20.50 -14.78 18.34
CA ARG A 114 -20.18 -14.33 16.97
C ARG A 114 -18.81 -13.67 16.90
N GLU A 115 -18.48 -12.81 17.86
CA GLU A 115 -17.21 -12.11 17.97
C GLU A 115 -16.05 -13.06 18.27
N LEU A 116 -16.23 -14.01 19.19
CA LEU A 116 -15.22 -15.05 19.46
C LEU A 116 -14.99 -15.95 18.24
N LYS A 117 -16.04 -16.33 17.51
CA LYS A 117 -15.91 -17.07 16.23
C LYS A 117 -15.17 -16.24 15.17
N GLN A 118 -15.43 -14.94 15.12
CA GLN A 118 -14.74 -13.99 14.24
C GLN A 118 -13.26 -13.83 14.61
N LEU A 119 -12.93 -13.74 15.90
CA LEU A 119 -11.55 -13.69 16.40
C LEU A 119 -10.78 -14.98 16.08
N LYS A 120 -11.40 -16.15 16.30
CA LYS A 120 -10.80 -17.45 15.91
C LYS A 120 -10.56 -17.54 14.40
N GLN A 121 -11.49 -17.05 13.58
CA GLN A 121 -11.29 -16.99 12.12
C GLN A 121 -10.19 -16.00 11.71
N TYR A 122 -10.07 -14.86 12.41
CA TYR A 122 -9.02 -13.88 12.18
C TYR A 122 -7.63 -14.46 12.51
N GLN A 123 -7.50 -15.14 13.66
CA GLN A 123 -6.29 -15.84 14.08
C GLN A 123 -5.89 -16.96 13.10
N ALA A 124 -6.86 -17.75 12.61
CA ALA A 124 -6.61 -18.81 11.64
C ALA A 124 -6.13 -18.28 10.27
N GLY A 125 -6.56 -17.08 9.88
CA GLY A 125 -6.09 -16.38 8.67
C GLY A 125 -4.75 -15.64 8.83
N GLY A 126 -3.89 -16.05 9.77
CA GLY A 126 -2.60 -15.41 10.07
C GLY A 126 -2.69 -14.07 10.83
N GLY A 127 -3.90 -13.59 11.10
CA GLY A 127 -4.19 -12.37 11.84
C GLY A 127 -4.22 -12.60 13.36
N GLY A 128 -3.05 -12.66 14.00
CA GLY A 128 -3.02 -12.45 15.46
C GLY A 128 -3.28 -10.98 15.76
N LEU A 129 -4.14 -10.67 16.74
CA LEU A 129 -4.33 -9.30 17.22
C LEU A 129 -3.02 -8.74 17.82
N VAL A 130 -2.87 -7.43 17.77
CA VAL A 130 -1.74 -6.71 18.39
C VAL A 130 -2.22 -5.71 19.45
N ALA A 131 -1.39 -5.42 20.46
CA ALA A 131 -1.68 -4.39 21.44
C ALA A 131 -1.48 -2.97 20.86
N GLY A 132 -2.17 -1.99 21.45
CA GLY A 132 -2.19 -0.58 21.01
C GLY A 132 -3.35 -0.26 20.07
N ALA A 133 -3.34 0.94 19.49
CA ALA A 133 -4.39 1.44 18.60
C ALA A 133 -4.08 1.31 17.10
N LEU A 134 -2.88 0.85 16.74
CA LEU A 134 -2.43 0.74 15.34
C LEU A 134 -2.28 -0.73 14.92
N ALA A 135 -2.62 -1.02 13.67
CA ALA A 135 -2.32 -2.30 13.04
C ALA A 135 -0.82 -2.44 12.75
N LYS A 136 -0.33 -3.68 12.68
CA LYS A 136 1.08 -3.99 12.37
C LYS A 136 1.17 -4.88 11.15
N LEU A 137 2.11 -4.57 10.26
CA LEU A 137 2.38 -5.39 9.08
C LEU A 137 3.25 -6.59 9.47
N GLY A 138 2.76 -7.80 9.24
CA GLY A 138 3.51 -9.03 9.48
C GLY A 138 4.60 -9.29 8.42
N PRO A 139 5.54 -10.22 8.68
CA PRO A 139 6.62 -10.54 7.75
C PRO A 139 6.09 -11.07 6.41
N GLY A 140 5.05 -11.91 6.43
CA GLY A 140 4.36 -12.42 5.23
C GLY A 140 3.39 -11.43 4.57
N GLY A 141 3.57 -10.12 4.74
CA GLY A 141 2.76 -9.10 4.05
C GLY A 141 1.30 -8.93 4.51
N LEU A 142 0.83 -9.68 5.51
CA LEU A 142 -0.54 -9.56 6.04
C LEU A 142 -0.62 -8.58 7.21
N ALA A 143 -1.71 -7.82 7.29
CA ALA A 143 -1.97 -6.87 8.37
C ALA A 143 -2.56 -7.55 9.62
N ARG A 144 -2.04 -7.16 10.79
CA ARG A 144 -2.48 -7.58 12.12
C ARG A 144 -3.21 -6.45 12.82
N ALA A 145 -4.50 -6.63 13.05
CA ALA A 145 -5.40 -5.63 13.60
C ALA A 145 -5.13 -5.41 15.09
N PRO A 146 -5.27 -4.17 15.61
CA PRO A 146 -5.16 -3.92 17.03
C PRO A 146 -6.36 -4.54 17.77
N SER A 147 -6.14 -5.01 19.00
CA SER A 147 -7.22 -5.56 19.84
C SER A 147 -8.29 -4.52 20.15
N SER A 148 -7.91 -3.24 20.28
CA SER A 148 -8.81 -2.11 20.50
C SER A 148 -9.60 -1.66 19.27
N ALA A 149 -9.32 -2.18 18.07
CA ALA A 149 -10.09 -1.83 16.88
C ALA A 149 -11.54 -2.33 16.99
N PRO A 150 -12.54 -1.50 16.62
CA PRO A 150 -13.92 -1.93 16.46
C PRO A 150 -14.03 -3.16 15.54
N ALA A 151 -15.01 -4.02 15.80
CA ALA A 151 -15.16 -5.27 15.06
C ALA A 151 -15.25 -5.08 13.53
N ALA A 152 -15.85 -3.97 13.06
CA ALA A 152 -15.89 -3.63 11.63
C ALA A 152 -14.49 -3.34 11.06
N VAL A 153 -13.63 -2.60 11.77
CA VAL A 153 -12.24 -2.30 11.35
C VAL A 153 -11.43 -3.58 11.27
N ARG A 154 -11.59 -4.48 12.25
CA ARG A 154 -10.95 -5.82 12.22
C ARG A 154 -11.45 -6.67 11.04
N ARG A 155 -12.73 -6.54 10.65
CA ARG A 155 -13.27 -7.15 9.43
C ARG A 155 -12.70 -6.55 8.14
N VAL A 156 -12.51 -5.23 8.07
CA VAL A 156 -11.85 -4.58 6.91
C VAL A 156 -10.43 -5.10 6.74
N ILE A 157 -9.67 -5.22 7.84
CA ILE A 157 -8.32 -5.79 7.82
C ILE A 157 -8.35 -7.26 7.37
N ALA A 158 -9.29 -8.07 7.87
CA ALA A 158 -9.46 -9.45 7.43
C ALA A 158 -9.80 -9.57 5.92
N GLY A 159 -10.68 -8.70 5.42
CA GLY A 159 -11.03 -8.64 3.99
C GLY A 159 -9.85 -8.20 3.12
N GLY A 160 -9.07 -7.21 3.56
CA GLY A 160 -7.86 -6.81 2.84
C GLY A 160 -6.76 -7.88 2.86
N ASN A 161 -6.66 -8.67 3.95
CA ASN A 161 -5.73 -9.82 4.01
C ASN A 161 -6.08 -10.91 3.00
N GLU A 162 -7.36 -11.24 2.82
CA GLU A 162 -7.85 -12.27 1.89
C GLU A 162 -7.50 -11.97 0.41
N ILE A 163 -7.27 -10.70 0.05
CA ILE A 163 -6.85 -10.28 -1.29
C ILE A 163 -5.49 -9.54 -1.30
N ALA A 164 -4.68 -9.66 -0.25
CA ALA A 164 -3.46 -8.86 -0.08
C ALA A 164 -2.47 -9.05 -1.23
N ASP A 165 -2.32 -10.28 -1.70
CA ASP A 165 -1.38 -10.75 -2.72
C ASP A 165 -2.01 -11.04 -4.09
N PHE A 166 -3.29 -10.70 -4.29
CA PHE A 166 -3.97 -10.96 -5.56
C PHE A 166 -3.41 -10.07 -6.69
N PRO A 167 -3.45 -10.52 -7.96
CA PRO A 167 -3.16 -9.71 -9.13
C PRO A 167 -3.89 -8.36 -9.18
N TYR A 168 -3.30 -7.37 -9.84
CA TYR A 168 -4.02 -6.18 -10.28
C TYR A 168 -4.59 -6.43 -11.68
N ILE A 169 -5.90 -6.50 -11.79
CA ILE A 169 -6.61 -6.59 -13.08
C ILE A 169 -7.51 -5.36 -13.17
N TRP A 170 -7.41 -4.59 -14.25
CA TRP A 170 -8.28 -3.42 -14.48
C TRP A 170 -9.76 -3.86 -14.56
N GLY A 171 -10.64 -3.24 -13.76
CA GLY A 171 -12.04 -3.67 -13.61
C GLY A 171 -12.25 -4.91 -12.72
N GLY A 172 -11.17 -5.50 -12.20
CA GLY A 172 -11.24 -6.66 -11.31
C GLY A 172 -11.97 -6.35 -10.02
N GLY A 173 -12.94 -7.21 -9.65
CA GLY A 173 -13.78 -7.02 -8.47
C GLY A 173 -15.03 -6.14 -8.66
N HIS A 174 -15.26 -5.55 -9.84
CA HIS A 174 -16.45 -4.71 -10.08
C HIS A 174 -17.72 -5.51 -10.33
N GLY A 175 -17.69 -6.46 -11.26
CA GLY A 175 -18.85 -7.31 -11.60
C GLY A 175 -19.18 -8.36 -10.52
N SER A 176 -18.20 -8.76 -9.71
CA SER A 176 -18.37 -9.72 -8.62
C SER A 176 -17.30 -9.46 -7.56
N PHE A 177 -17.61 -9.70 -6.29
CA PHE A 177 -16.59 -9.74 -5.25
C PHE A 177 -15.68 -10.97 -5.34
N VAL A 178 -16.11 -12.03 -6.02
CA VAL A 178 -15.37 -13.28 -6.23
C VAL A 178 -14.69 -13.20 -7.61
N ASP A 179 -13.42 -12.79 -7.62
CA ASP A 179 -12.60 -12.60 -8.82
C ASP A 179 -11.16 -13.14 -8.57
N SER A 180 -10.38 -13.29 -9.64
CA SER A 180 -8.96 -13.72 -9.59
C SER A 180 -7.97 -12.55 -9.56
N GLY A 181 -8.45 -11.31 -9.52
CA GLY A 181 -7.65 -10.09 -9.37
C GLY A 181 -8.52 -8.85 -9.15
N TYR A 182 -7.93 -7.79 -8.61
CA TYR A 182 -8.66 -6.61 -8.13
C TYR A 182 -7.93 -5.31 -8.50
N ASP A 183 -8.64 -4.36 -9.11
CA ASP A 183 -8.13 -2.99 -9.28
C ASP A 183 -8.13 -2.20 -7.96
N CYS A 184 -7.71 -0.95 -7.98
CA CYS A 184 -7.65 -0.09 -6.80
C CYS A 184 -9.00 0.05 -6.09
N SER A 185 -10.05 0.38 -6.83
CA SER A 185 -11.42 0.52 -6.33
C SER A 185 -12.07 -0.80 -5.98
N GLY A 186 -11.86 -1.86 -6.76
CA GLY A 186 -12.30 -3.22 -6.45
C GLY A 186 -11.67 -3.75 -5.15
N SER A 187 -10.39 -3.45 -4.91
CA SER A 187 -9.68 -3.81 -3.68
C SER A 187 -10.29 -3.14 -2.45
N VAL A 188 -10.47 -1.82 -2.48
CA VAL A 188 -11.10 -1.05 -1.39
C VAL A 188 -12.54 -1.52 -1.16
N ARG A 189 -13.30 -1.76 -2.24
CA ARG A 189 -14.69 -2.25 -2.17
C ARG A 189 -14.77 -3.62 -1.51
N TYR A 190 -13.87 -4.55 -1.86
CA TYR A 190 -13.83 -5.90 -1.28
C TYR A 190 -13.61 -5.85 0.24
N ALA A 191 -12.62 -5.09 0.69
CA ALA A 191 -12.29 -4.95 2.11
C ALA A 191 -13.43 -4.30 2.92
N LEU A 192 -14.08 -3.25 2.39
CA LEU A 192 -15.25 -2.62 3.02
C LEU A 192 -16.49 -3.55 3.05
N ALA A 193 -16.71 -4.33 1.99
CA ALA A 193 -17.81 -5.29 1.92
C ALA A 193 -17.66 -6.44 2.93
N ALA A 194 -16.42 -6.89 3.19
CA ALA A 194 -16.12 -7.87 4.24
C ALA A 194 -16.48 -7.37 5.66
N ALA A 195 -16.61 -6.06 5.85
CA ALA A 195 -17.09 -5.45 7.09
C ALA A 195 -18.61 -5.14 7.09
N GLY A 196 -19.28 -5.26 5.93
CA GLY A 196 -20.67 -4.85 5.71
C GLY A 196 -20.85 -3.35 5.44
N LEU A 197 -19.76 -2.58 5.28
CA LEU A 197 -19.78 -1.11 5.17
C LEU A 197 -20.16 -0.60 3.77
N LEU A 198 -20.02 -1.44 2.73
CA LEU A 198 -20.30 -1.08 1.35
C LEU A 198 -20.94 -2.24 0.60
N LYS A 199 -22.02 -1.95 -0.14
CA LYS A 199 -22.82 -2.94 -0.88
C LYS A 199 -22.83 -2.72 -2.40
N SER A 200 -22.64 -1.49 -2.86
CA SER A 200 -22.73 -1.10 -4.29
C SER A 200 -21.35 -1.06 -4.96
N PRO A 201 -21.27 -1.27 -6.29
CA PRO A 201 -20.08 -0.91 -7.07
C PRO A 201 -19.77 0.59 -6.94
N LEU A 202 -18.50 0.91 -6.68
CA LEU A 202 -17.96 2.27 -6.72
C LEU A 202 -16.62 2.23 -7.47
N THR A 203 -16.41 3.21 -8.36
CA THR A 203 -15.10 3.49 -8.96
C THR A 203 -14.29 4.41 -8.05
N SER A 204 -13.01 4.60 -8.38
CA SER A 204 -12.12 5.59 -7.74
C SER A 204 -12.78 6.98 -7.64
N GLY A 205 -13.31 7.50 -8.75
CA GLY A 205 -14.01 8.78 -8.78
C GLY A 205 -15.28 8.80 -7.92
N SER A 206 -16.07 7.72 -7.92
CA SER A 206 -17.29 7.64 -7.10
C SER A 206 -16.99 7.56 -5.59
N PHE A 207 -15.80 7.12 -5.18
CA PHE A 207 -15.40 7.18 -3.77
C PHE A 207 -15.15 8.60 -3.27
N MET A 208 -14.87 9.59 -4.14
CA MET A 208 -14.58 10.98 -3.74
C MET A 208 -15.73 11.66 -2.99
N SER A 209 -16.97 11.19 -3.19
CA SER A 209 -18.18 11.69 -2.54
C SER A 209 -18.88 10.65 -1.64
N TRP A 210 -18.21 9.52 -1.35
CA TRP A 210 -18.78 8.46 -0.52
C TRP A 210 -18.49 8.65 0.97
N GLY A 211 -19.48 8.36 1.82
CA GLY A 211 -19.30 8.39 3.27
C GLY A 211 -19.34 9.81 3.86
N LYS A 212 -18.42 10.11 4.77
CA LYS A 212 -18.25 11.45 5.37
C LYS A 212 -16.93 12.09 4.89
N PRO A 213 -16.91 13.42 4.64
CA PRO A 213 -15.69 14.11 4.22
C PRO A 213 -14.65 14.17 5.34
N GLY A 214 -13.38 14.20 4.94
CA GLY A 214 -12.23 14.27 5.85
C GLY A 214 -11.76 12.91 6.37
N PRO A 215 -10.64 12.89 7.12
CA PRO A 215 -10.08 11.67 7.68
C PRO A 215 -10.96 11.07 8.78
N GLY A 216 -11.10 9.75 8.78
CA GLY A 216 -11.69 8.96 9.86
C GLY A 216 -10.66 8.56 10.92
N ARG A 217 -11.13 8.07 12.07
CA ARG A 217 -10.26 7.73 13.23
C ARG A 217 -9.53 6.41 13.03
N TRP A 218 -10.17 5.48 12.34
CA TRP A 218 -9.71 4.13 12.04
C TRP A 218 -9.56 3.89 10.55
N ILE A 219 -10.43 4.45 9.72
CA ILE A 219 -10.43 4.24 8.27
C ILE A 219 -10.43 5.61 7.60
N THR A 220 -9.44 5.87 6.75
CA THR A 220 -9.48 7.01 5.82
C THR A 220 -9.25 6.50 4.42
N ILE A 221 -10.20 6.74 3.53
CA ILE A 221 -10.09 6.47 2.09
C ILE A 221 -9.58 7.75 1.42
N TYR A 222 -8.56 7.61 0.59
CA TYR A 222 -8.05 8.68 -0.27
C TYR A 222 -8.44 8.35 -1.70
N ALA A 223 -9.33 9.16 -2.27
CA ALA A 223 -9.93 8.93 -3.58
C ALA A 223 -9.63 10.08 -4.55
N SER A 224 -9.36 9.74 -5.81
CA SER A 224 -9.26 10.66 -6.94
C SER A 224 -9.96 10.04 -8.15
N ASN A 225 -10.08 10.77 -9.27
CA ASN A 225 -10.66 10.19 -10.47
C ASN A 225 -9.85 8.99 -11.01
N GLY A 226 -8.52 8.99 -10.82
CA GLY A 226 -7.62 7.96 -11.36
C GLY A 226 -7.27 6.81 -10.41
N HIS A 227 -7.31 7.03 -9.08
CA HIS A 227 -6.88 6.03 -8.10
C HIS A 227 -7.63 6.15 -6.77
N VAL A 228 -7.72 5.04 -6.03
CA VAL A 228 -8.25 5.02 -4.66
C VAL A 228 -7.52 3.99 -3.80
N TYR A 229 -7.23 4.37 -2.57
CA TYR A 229 -6.62 3.51 -1.55
C TYR A 229 -7.14 3.92 -0.17
N MET A 230 -6.75 3.22 0.88
CA MET A 230 -7.16 3.59 2.25
C MET A 230 -6.06 3.33 3.28
N TYR A 231 -6.10 4.05 4.39
CA TYR A 231 -5.44 3.65 5.63
C TYR A 231 -6.46 3.00 6.56
N VAL A 232 -6.09 1.88 7.18
CA VAL A 232 -6.90 1.14 8.14
C VAL A 232 -6.06 0.88 9.39
N ALA A 233 -6.46 1.48 10.51
CA ALA A 233 -5.69 1.50 11.77
C ALA A 233 -4.21 1.88 11.56
N GLY A 234 -3.93 2.84 10.68
CA GLY A 234 -2.58 3.34 10.37
C GLY A 234 -1.79 2.54 9.32
N LEU A 235 -2.25 1.37 8.87
CA LEU A 235 -1.63 0.67 7.74
C LEU A 235 -2.26 1.09 6.42
N ARG A 236 -1.44 1.33 5.40
CA ARG A 236 -1.88 1.64 4.04
C ARG A 236 -2.29 0.35 3.33
N PHE A 237 -3.46 0.37 2.68
CA PHE A 237 -3.97 -0.64 1.76
C PHE A 237 -4.09 -0.01 0.38
N ASP A 238 -3.07 -0.20 -0.45
CA ASP A 238 -2.91 0.40 -1.77
C ASP A 238 -2.35 -0.65 -2.75
N THR A 239 -2.88 -0.71 -3.97
CA THR A 239 -2.40 -1.64 -4.99
C THR A 239 -0.97 -1.38 -5.45
N SER A 240 -0.45 -0.16 -5.27
CA SER A 240 0.97 0.18 -5.49
C SER A 240 1.94 -0.74 -4.74
N GLY A 241 1.54 -1.29 -3.59
CA GLY A 241 2.37 -2.21 -2.79
C GLY A 241 2.63 -3.58 -3.39
N ARG A 242 1.86 -4.01 -4.40
CA ARG A 242 1.98 -5.36 -4.99
C ARG A 242 3.32 -5.62 -5.67
N SER A 243 3.99 -4.60 -6.19
CA SER A 243 5.35 -4.71 -6.76
C SER A 243 6.47 -4.56 -5.72
N GLY A 244 6.12 -4.31 -4.45
CA GLY A 244 7.09 -4.14 -3.37
C GLY A 244 7.61 -5.47 -2.79
N PRO A 245 8.64 -5.44 -1.91
CA PRO A 245 9.33 -6.63 -1.42
C PRO A 245 8.49 -7.67 -0.66
N ARG A 246 7.24 -7.35 -0.30
CA ARG A 246 6.30 -8.25 0.39
C ARG A 246 5.17 -8.75 -0.51
N GLY A 247 5.13 -8.33 -1.79
CA GLY A 247 4.06 -8.70 -2.72
C GLY A 247 2.65 -8.41 -2.20
N SER A 248 2.44 -7.31 -1.46
CA SER A 248 1.20 -7.10 -0.70
C SER A 248 0.66 -5.68 -0.85
N ARG A 249 -0.67 -5.57 -0.95
CA ARG A 249 -1.41 -4.31 -0.83
C ARG A 249 -1.21 -3.63 0.53
N TRP A 250 -0.81 -4.36 1.57
CA TRP A 250 -0.55 -3.79 2.89
C TRP A 250 0.86 -3.24 3.03
N GLN A 251 0.96 -1.97 3.40
CA GLN A 251 2.21 -1.24 3.53
C GLN A 251 2.22 -0.43 4.83
N ALA A 252 3.39 -0.39 5.50
CA ALA A 252 3.62 0.45 6.66
C ALA A 252 4.16 1.85 6.31
N GLY A 253 4.56 2.06 5.04
CA GLY A 253 5.01 3.35 4.55
C GLY A 253 3.84 4.28 4.21
N VAL A 254 3.94 5.53 4.64
CA VAL A 254 3.03 6.60 4.21
C VAL A 254 3.35 7.03 2.77
N ARG A 255 2.41 7.74 2.14
CA ARG A 255 2.57 8.40 0.85
C ARG A 255 2.11 9.84 0.88
N SER A 256 2.41 10.58 -0.18
CA SER A 256 1.70 11.83 -0.46
C SER A 256 0.23 11.53 -0.76
N ASN A 257 -0.63 12.32 -0.12
CA ASN A 257 -2.08 12.33 -0.32
C ASN A 257 -2.52 13.50 -1.24
N ALA A 258 -1.57 14.26 -1.81
CA ALA A 258 -1.88 15.39 -2.68
C ALA A 258 -2.66 14.94 -3.94
N GLY A 259 -3.71 15.67 -4.31
CA GLY A 259 -4.62 15.29 -5.39
C GLY A 259 -5.75 14.32 -5.01
N PHE A 260 -5.80 13.85 -3.75
CA PHE A 260 -6.86 12.97 -3.26
C PHE A 260 -7.83 13.69 -2.32
N VAL A 261 -9.12 13.38 -2.44
CA VAL A 261 -10.15 13.71 -1.46
C VAL A 261 -10.12 12.65 -0.37
N ALA A 262 -10.04 13.08 0.89
CA ALA A 262 -10.18 12.21 2.05
C ALA A 262 -11.65 12.03 2.40
N VAL A 263 -12.09 10.78 2.55
CA VAL A 263 -13.41 10.42 3.08
C VAL A 263 -13.30 9.22 4.04
N HIS A 264 -14.34 8.98 4.85
CA HIS A 264 -14.39 7.82 5.74
C HIS A 264 -15.78 7.19 5.86
N PRO A 265 -15.87 5.88 6.19
CA PRO A 265 -17.13 5.25 6.56
C PRO A 265 -17.69 5.89 7.85
N PRO A 266 -18.99 6.26 7.92
CA PRO A 266 -19.56 6.88 9.10
C PRO A 266 -19.31 6.07 10.38
N GLY A 267 -18.76 6.71 11.41
CA GLY A 267 -18.47 6.11 12.72
C GLY A 267 -17.11 5.41 12.86
N TYR A 268 -16.26 5.42 11.81
CA TYR A 268 -14.94 4.78 11.81
C TYR A 268 -13.82 5.76 11.47
#